data_AF-A0A1L9NSF7-F1
#
_entry.id   AF-A0A1L9NSF7-F1
#
_cell.length_a   1.000
_cell.length_b   1.000
_cell.length_c   1.000
_cell.angle_alpha   90.00
_cell.angle_beta   90.00
_cell.angle_gamma   90.00
#
_symmetry.space_group_name_H-M   'P 1'
#
loop_
_entity.id
_entity.type
_entity.pdbx_description
1 polymer ?
#
loop_
_entity_poly.entity_id
_entity_poly.type
_entity_poly.pdbx_seq_one_letter_code
_entity_poly.pdbx_strand_id
1 'polypeptide(L)'
;MDRIRTAITVSGLESYLNCNRVQAQQLTRQGILPSLLPRSEKGLGALSSIAREDADEFLAKLMGAAEAVPVASEGMLDIIAAAELSRWPAMDIVRGILSGLFAKVEIVDADLKFKGVLVHPLEVRQVLQRNQVSGYVGIEDAVTMIGMPQQGLNNLVRMCKPDGSPYLVELSVKNAKGKPVRLFSMNEIHAFREEHISLKDIAEAETFSPKVMKMKLDGRGLLPVGPKYELGRLWYRREDLVSN
;
A
#
# COMPACT_ATOMS: atom_id res chain seq x y z
N MET A 1 21.75 12.69 2.43
CA MET A 1 22.98 11.85 2.42
C MET A 1 23.07 10.94 3.66
N ASP A 2 22.39 11.23 4.78
CA ASP A 2 22.43 10.35 5.98
C ASP A 2 21.60 9.06 5.89
N ARG A 3 20.47 9.05 5.17
CA ARG A 3 19.58 7.87 5.04
C ARG A 3 20.25 6.63 4.44
N ILE A 4 21.32 6.81 3.66
CA ILE A 4 22.08 5.69 3.06
C ILE A 4 23.07 5.11 4.07
N ARG A 5 23.58 5.90 5.03
CA ARG A 5 24.60 5.47 6.00
C ARG A 5 24.01 4.62 7.13
N THR A 6 22.73 4.80 7.45
CA THR A 6 22.00 4.03 8.47
C THR A 6 21.15 2.91 7.88
N ALA A 7 21.29 2.63 6.59
CA ALA A 7 20.42 1.68 5.92
C ALA A 7 20.69 0.24 6.37
N ILE A 8 19.61 -0.49 6.63
CA ILE A 8 19.62 -1.88 7.08
C ILE A 8 19.37 -2.78 5.87
N THR A 9 20.13 -3.86 5.74
CA THR A 9 19.86 -4.90 4.74
C THR A 9 18.61 -5.69 5.14
N VAL A 10 17.99 -6.41 4.20
CA VAL A 10 16.84 -7.29 4.52
C VAL A 10 17.20 -8.33 5.58
N SER A 11 18.44 -8.83 5.60
CA SER A 11 18.89 -9.76 6.65
C SER A 11 19.05 -9.08 8.01
N GLY A 12 19.51 -7.83 8.04
CA GLY A 12 19.55 -7.05 9.28
C GLY A 12 18.15 -6.68 9.79
N LEU A 13 17.18 -6.58 8.88
CA LEU A 13 15.78 -6.29 9.22
C LEU A 13 15.13 -7.40 10.04
N GLU A 14 15.51 -8.67 9.80
CA GLU A 14 15.01 -9.84 10.56
C GLU A 14 15.26 -9.64 12.06
N SER A 15 16.53 -9.43 12.43
CA SER A 15 16.92 -9.17 13.81
C SER A 15 16.39 -7.83 14.32
N TYR A 16 16.31 -6.82 13.44
CA TYR A 16 15.86 -5.49 13.83
C TYR A 16 14.39 -5.44 14.22
N LEU A 17 13.52 -6.08 13.43
CA LEU A 17 12.08 -6.11 13.67
C LEU A 17 11.64 -7.30 14.52
N ASN A 18 12.56 -8.22 14.83
CA ASN A 18 12.26 -9.52 15.45
C ASN A 18 11.24 -10.32 14.61
N CYS A 19 11.52 -10.45 13.31
CA CYS A 19 10.70 -11.17 12.34
C CYS A 19 11.56 -12.19 11.57
N ASN A 20 10.95 -13.13 10.85
CA ASN A 20 11.70 -14.10 10.06
C ASN A 20 12.04 -13.56 8.66
N ARG A 21 12.99 -14.22 7.98
CA ARG A 21 13.42 -13.87 6.61
C ARG A 21 12.29 -13.70 5.61
N VAL A 22 11.28 -14.57 5.65
CA VAL A 22 10.16 -14.52 4.71
C VAL A 22 9.32 -13.26 4.96
N GLN A 23 9.06 -12.92 6.22
CA GLN A 23 8.34 -11.72 6.62
C GLN A 23 9.11 -10.44 6.25
N ALA A 24 10.41 -10.39 6.54
CA ALA A 24 11.28 -9.27 6.15
C ALA A 24 11.25 -9.02 4.64
N GLN A 25 11.33 -10.10 3.84
CA GLN A 25 11.20 -10.01 2.39
C GLN A 25 9.81 -9.56 1.95
N GLN A 26 8.74 -10.05 2.59
CA GLN A 26 7.37 -9.68 2.24
C GLN A 26 7.08 -8.22 2.56
N LEU A 27 7.49 -7.71 3.73
CA LEU A 27 7.33 -6.31 4.11
C LEU A 27 7.97 -5.37 3.07
N THR A 28 9.15 -5.75 2.56
CA THR A 28 9.87 -4.96 1.55
C THR A 28 9.25 -5.13 0.15
N ARG A 29 8.97 -6.37 -0.28
CA ARG A 29 8.45 -6.68 -1.62
C ARG A 29 7.04 -6.14 -1.86
N GLN A 30 6.23 -6.11 -0.80
CA GLN A 30 4.85 -5.61 -0.86
C GLN A 30 4.75 -4.11 -0.57
N GLY A 31 5.89 -3.43 -0.36
CA GLY A 31 5.92 -1.97 -0.16
C GLY A 31 5.41 -1.49 1.19
N ILE A 32 5.19 -2.39 2.16
CA ILE A 32 4.86 -2.01 3.56
C ILE A 32 6.03 -1.26 4.17
N LEU A 33 7.26 -1.69 3.88
CA LEU A 33 8.48 -0.95 4.15
C LEU A 33 9.04 -0.36 2.86
N PRO A 34 9.18 0.97 2.75
CA PRO A 34 9.74 1.60 1.57
C PRO A 34 11.22 1.24 1.42
N SER A 35 11.62 0.82 0.21
CA SER A 35 13.02 0.58 -0.11
C SER A 35 13.66 1.85 -0.67
N LEU A 36 14.90 2.13 -0.26
CA LEU A 36 15.66 3.31 -0.69
C LEU A 36 16.09 3.26 -2.15
N LEU A 37 16.13 2.08 -2.77
CA LEU A 37 16.55 1.92 -4.16
C LEU A 37 15.36 1.52 -5.05
N PRO A 38 15.19 2.19 -6.22
CA PRO A 38 14.21 1.77 -7.20
C PRO A 38 14.54 0.37 -7.70
N ARG A 39 13.51 -0.46 -7.81
CA ARG A 39 13.57 -1.85 -8.26
C ARG A 39 14.14 -1.91 -9.69
N SER A 40 15.33 -2.44 -9.87
CA SER A 40 15.82 -2.86 -11.20
C SER A 40 15.27 -4.25 -11.51
N GLU A 41 14.70 -4.44 -12.71
CA GLU A 41 14.15 -5.73 -13.15
C GLU A 41 15.22 -6.82 -13.33
N LYS A 42 16.50 -6.45 -13.27
CA LYS A 42 17.65 -7.36 -13.35
C LYS A 42 18.46 -7.28 -12.05
N GLY A 43 18.17 -8.15 -11.10
CA GLY A 43 18.95 -8.25 -9.86
C GLY A 43 18.20 -8.89 -8.70
N LEU A 44 18.09 -10.22 -8.72
CA LEU A 44 17.75 -11.00 -7.54
C LEU A 44 18.85 -10.85 -6.48
N GLY A 45 18.49 -10.25 -5.34
CA GLY A 45 19.16 -10.44 -4.07
C GLY A 45 20.38 -9.54 -3.82
N ALA A 46 20.26 -8.66 -2.82
CA ALA A 46 21.31 -8.29 -1.84
C ALA A 46 21.25 -6.82 -1.39
N LEU A 47 20.61 -5.92 -2.15
CA LEU A 47 20.76 -4.46 -1.91
C LEU A 47 19.44 -3.68 -1.86
N SER A 48 18.31 -4.29 -1.47
CA SER A 48 17.16 -3.47 -1.04
C SER A 48 17.47 -2.94 0.36
N SER A 49 18.22 -1.85 0.41
CA SER A 49 18.54 -1.14 1.64
C SER A 49 17.29 -0.40 2.11
N ILE A 50 16.91 -0.61 3.37
CA ILE A 50 15.77 0.03 4.03
C ILE A 50 16.35 1.08 4.95
N ALA A 51 15.85 2.31 4.95
CA ALA A 51 16.35 3.28 5.91
C ALA A 51 15.93 2.82 7.31
N ARG A 52 16.83 2.88 8.27
CA ARG A 52 16.50 2.56 9.66
C ARG A 52 15.32 3.40 10.17
N GLU A 53 15.26 4.66 9.78
CA GLU A 53 14.14 5.57 10.07
C GLU A 53 12.79 5.02 9.58
N ASP A 54 12.73 4.41 8.39
CA ASP A 54 11.50 3.83 7.85
C ASP A 54 11.11 2.55 8.61
N ALA A 55 12.09 1.76 9.05
CA ALA A 55 11.86 0.59 9.89
C ALA A 55 11.37 0.98 11.30
N ASP A 56 11.91 2.07 11.86
CA ASP A 56 11.47 2.65 13.13
C ASP A 56 10.07 3.22 13.03
N GLU A 57 9.75 3.95 11.95
CA GLU A 57 8.42 4.49 11.72
C GLU A 57 7.38 3.38 11.57
N PHE A 58 7.70 2.32 10.82
CA PHE A 58 6.85 1.14 10.72
C PHE A 58 6.61 0.49 12.08
N LEU A 59 7.66 0.26 12.86
CA LEU A 59 7.54 -0.37 14.16
C LEU A 59 6.72 0.49 15.13
N ALA A 60 6.95 1.81 15.12
CA ALA A 60 6.18 2.77 15.91
C ALA A 60 4.69 2.78 15.51
N LYS A 61 4.37 2.70 14.22
CA LYS A 61 2.98 2.60 13.74
C LYS A 61 2.34 1.28 14.13
N LEU A 62 3.06 0.17 13.97
CA LEU A 62 2.56 -1.17 14.28
C LEU A 62 2.31 -1.34 15.79
N MET A 63 3.28 -0.98 16.62
CA MET A 63 3.17 -1.06 18.08
C MET A 63 2.22 0.01 18.63
N GLY A 64 2.19 1.21 18.04
CA GLY A 64 1.27 2.28 18.41
C GLY A 64 -0.20 1.96 18.07
N ALA A 65 -0.46 0.98 17.21
CA ALA A 65 -1.79 0.45 16.99
C ALA A 65 -2.25 -0.50 18.12
N ALA A 66 -1.32 -1.05 18.91
CA ALA A 66 -1.57 -1.98 19.99
C ALA A 66 -1.72 -1.30 21.36
N GLU A 67 -2.52 -1.90 22.23
CA GLU A 67 -2.62 -1.54 23.64
C GLU A 67 -1.64 -2.38 24.46
N ALA A 68 -0.83 -1.71 25.29
CA ALA A 68 0.11 -2.40 26.17
C ALA A 68 -0.64 -3.00 27.36
N VAL A 69 -0.57 -4.33 27.51
CA VAL A 69 -1.28 -5.08 28.56
C VAL A 69 -0.29 -5.97 29.32
N PRO A 70 -0.45 -6.14 30.64
CA PRO A 70 0.47 -6.97 31.42
C PRO A 70 0.36 -8.47 31.11
N VAL A 71 -0.82 -8.91 30.63
CA VAL A 71 -1.10 -10.29 30.25
C VAL A 71 -2.00 -10.25 29.01
N ALA A 72 -1.70 -11.11 28.04
CA ALA A 72 -2.51 -11.24 26.83
C ALA A 72 -3.93 -11.69 27.18
N SER A 73 -4.92 -11.09 26.54
CA SER A 73 -6.30 -11.54 26.67
C SER A 73 -6.50 -12.92 26.05
N GLU A 74 -7.56 -13.61 26.47
CA GLU A 74 -7.89 -14.93 25.96
C GLU A 74 -8.01 -14.94 24.43
N GLY A 75 -7.35 -15.92 23.79
CA GLY A 75 -7.39 -16.10 22.33
C GLY A 75 -6.53 -15.13 21.52
N MET A 76 -5.83 -14.20 22.16
CA MET A 76 -4.89 -13.30 21.48
C MET A 76 -3.59 -14.04 21.14
N LEU A 77 -3.18 -13.97 19.88
CA LEU A 77 -2.00 -14.68 19.37
C LEU A 77 -1.12 -13.73 18.57
N ASP A 78 0.16 -14.07 18.44
CA ASP A 78 1.05 -13.34 17.54
C ASP A 78 0.55 -13.39 16.09
N ILE A 79 1.02 -12.44 15.27
CA ILE A 79 0.58 -12.28 13.88
C ILE A 79 0.69 -13.58 13.07
N ILE A 80 1.65 -14.46 13.39
CA ILE A 80 1.92 -15.67 12.62
C ILE A 80 0.99 -16.80 13.03
N ALA A 81 0.85 -17.04 14.32
CA ALA A 81 -0.13 -17.99 14.84
C ALA A 81 -1.56 -17.55 14.47
N ALA A 82 -1.84 -16.25 14.47
CA ALA A 82 -3.11 -15.71 14.00
C ALA A 82 -3.33 -15.91 12.50
N ALA A 83 -2.30 -15.75 11.66
CA ALA A 83 -2.37 -16.04 10.23
C ALA A 83 -2.73 -17.51 9.96
N GLU A 84 -2.06 -18.44 10.66
CA GLU A 84 -2.30 -19.87 10.53
C GLU A 84 -3.74 -20.26 10.93
N LEU A 85 -4.23 -19.76 12.07
CA LEU A 85 -5.56 -20.10 12.58
C LEU A 85 -6.69 -19.38 11.84
N SER A 86 -6.49 -18.13 11.44
CA SER A 86 -7.48 -17.36 10.68
C SER A 86 -7.56 -17.80 9.23
N ARG A 87 -6.49 -18.43 8.70
CA ARG A 87 -6.26 -18.75 7.28
C ARG A 87 -6.09 -17.50 6.40
N TRP A 88 -5.54 -16.43 6.97
CA TRP A 88 -5.23 -15.19 6.27
C TRP A 88 -3.72 -14.94 6.19
N PRO A 89 -3.20 -14.37 5.09
CA PRO A 89 -1.79 -14.01 5.01
C PRO A 89 -1.38 -13.04 6.12
N ALA A 90 -0.23 -13.29 6.75
CA ALA A 90 0.29 -12.43 7.82
C ALA A 90 0.41 -10.94 7.42
N MET A 91 0.73 -10.66 6.15
CA MET A 91 0.85 -9.27 5.67
C MET A 91 -0.51 -8.56 5.58
N ASP A 92 -1.61 -9.29 5.36
CA ASP A 92 -2.94 -8.70 5.36
C ASP A 92 -3.39 -8.37 6.80
N ILE A 93 -2.95 -9.18 7.76
CA ILE A 93 -3.10 -8.88 9.19
C ILE A 93 -2.28 -7.63 9.54
N VAL A 94 -1.01 -7.53 9.12
CA VAL A 94 -0.19 -6.33 9.33
C VAL A 94 -0.86 -5.08 8.75
N ARG A 95 -1.35 -5.14 7.51
CA ARG A 95 -2.10 -4.03 6.89
C ARG A 95 -3.38 -3.71 7.65
N GLY A 96 -4.09 -4.73 8.14
CA GLY A 96 -5.27 -4.55 8.98
C GLY A 96 -4.97 -3.85 10.30
N ILE A 97 -3.85 -4.17 10.95
CA ILE A 97 -3.38 -3.51 12.17
C ILE A 97 -3.03 -2.04 11.87
N LEU A 98 -2.22 -1.79 10.84
CA LEU A 98 -1.80 -0.43 10.44
C LEU A 98 -3.01 0.44 10.03
N SER A 99 -4.02 -0.16 9.42
CA SER A 99 -5.29 0.48 9.05
C SER A 99 -6.27 0.60 10.22
N GLY A 100 -5.94 0.03 11.38
CA GLY A 100 -6.76 0.03 12.59
C GLY A 100 -8.07 -0.73 12.46
N LEU A 101 -8.13 -1.75 11.60
CA LEU A 101 -9.36 -2.51 11.31
C LEU A 101 -9.82 -3.40 12.46
N PHE A 102 -8.91 -3.80 13.34
CA PHE A 102 -9.20 -4.68 14.48
C PHE A 102 -9.54 -3.86 15.73
N ALA A 103 -10.53 -4.32 16.48
CA ALA A 103 -10.99 -3.75 17.75
C ALA A 103 -9.94 -3.90 18.83
N LYS A 104 -9.29 -5.05 18.87
CA LYS A 104 -8.29 -5.35 19.88
C LYS A 104 -6.99 -5.79 19.24
N VAL A 105 -5.94 -5.03 19.51
CA VAL A 105 -4.56 -5.37 19.21
C VAL A 105 -3.80 -5.13 20.50
N GLU A 106 -3.05 -6.12 20.96
CA GLU A 106 -2.37 -6.09 22.26
C GLU A 106 -0.87 -6.25 22.09
N ILE A 107 -0.12 -5.76 23.07
CA ILE A 107 1.29 -6.05 23.22
C ILE A 107 1.61 -6.31 24.69
N VAL A 108 2.23 -7.46 24.96
CA VAL A 108 2.65 -7.85 26.33
C VAL A 108 4.10 -7.45 26.58
N ASP A 109 4.95 -7.72 25.60
CA ASP A 109 6.37 -7.41 25.65
C ASP A 109 6.76 -6.60 24.41
N ALA A 110 7.09 -5.32 24.65
CA ALA A 110 7.49 -4.39 23.62
C ALA A 110 8.83 -4.77 22.97
N ASP A 111 9.71 -5.47 23.71
CA ASP A 111 11.02 -5.89 23.21
C ASP A 111 10.91 -6.99 22.15
N LEU A 112 9.77 -7.70 22.12
CA LEU A 112 9.46 -8.67 21.07
C LEU A 112 9.06 -8.01 19.74
N LYS A 113 8.86 -6.69 19.69
CA LYS A 113 8.63 -5.92 18.45
C LYS A 113 7.53 -6.53 17.58
N PHE A 114 7.83 -6.92 16.34
CA PHE A 114 6.85 -7.51 15.42
C PHE A 114 6.18 -8.76 16.00
N LYS A 115 6.95 -9.62 16.67
CA LYS A 115 6.45 -10.85 17.29
C LYS A 115 5.64 -10.58 18.57
N GLY A 116 5.83 -9.42 19.19
CA GLY A 116 5.11 -9.01 20.40
C GLY A 116 3.68 -8.54 20.15
N VAL A 117 3.32 -8.25 18.90
CA VAL A 117 1.99 -7.75 18.54
C VAL A 117 1.01 -8.89 18.41
N LEU A 118 -0.09 -8.81 19.17
CA LEU A 118 -1.08 -9.84 19.31
C LEU A 118 -2.43 -9.41 18.74
N VAL A 119 -3.13 -10.34 18.08
CA VAL A 119 -4.46 -10.16 17.50
C VAL A 119 -5.32 -11.40 17.73
N HIS A 120 -6.64 -11.25 17.68
CA HIS A 120 -7.57 -12.37 17.81
C HIS A 120 -7.86 -13.02 16.45
N PRO A 121 -7.58 -14.33 16.22
CA PRO A 121 -7.71 -14.96 14.90
C PRO A 121 -9.14 -14.97 14.34
N LEU A 122 -10.16 -15.11 15.20
CA LEU A 122 -11.56 -15.05 14.76
C LEU A 122 -11.93 -13.64 14.27
N GLU A 123 -11.41 -12.61 14.93
CA GLU A 123 -11.66 -11.22 14.52
C GLU A 123 -10.98 -10.95 13.19
N VAL A 124 -9.71 -11.36 13.06
CA VAL A 124 -8.97 -11.29 11.79
C VAL A 124 -9.79 -11.89 10.65
N ARG A 125 -10.28 -13.12 10.83
CA ARG A 125 -11.09 -13.80 9.82
C ARG A 125 -12.35 -13.00 9.49
N GLN A 126 -13.11 -12.55 10.49
CA GLN A 126 -14.37 -11.84 10.26
C GLN A 126 -14.17 -10.49 9.58
N VAL A 127 -13.21 -9.69 10.05
CA VAL A 127 -12.95 -8.34 9.55
C VAL A 127 -12.36 -8.38 8.15
N LEU A 128 -11.32 -9.20 7.92
CA LEU A 128 -10.70 -9.30 6.61
C LEU A 128 -11.63 -9.96 5.59
N GLN A 129 -12.42 -10.97 5.98
CA GLN A 129 -13.43 -11.56 5.09
C GLN A 129 -14.51 -10.55 4.72
N ARG A 130 -15.05 -9.75 5.64
CA ARG A 130 -16.02 -8.69 5.31
C ARG A 130 -15.44 -7.66 4.34
N ASN A 131 -14.19 -7.23 4.57
CA ASN A 131 -13.56 -6.22 3.73
C ASN A 131 -13.16 -6.76 2.34
N GLN A 132 -12.66 -8.00 2.26
CA GLN A 132 -12.30 -8.61 0.99
C GLN A 132 -13.53 -9.05 0.18
N VAL A 133 -14.58 -9.56 0.83
CA VAL A 133 -15.89 -9.83 0.19
C VAL A 133 -16.52 -8.52 -0.32
N SER A 134 -16.20 -7.38 0.29
CA SER A 134 -16.68 -6.08 -0.19
C SER A 134 -15.91 -5.52 -1.39
N GLY A 135 -14.75 -6.07 -1.78
CA GLY A 135 -13.98 -5.58 -2.93
C GLY A 135 -13.34 -4.20 -2.72
N TYR A 136 -13.06 -3.81 -1.47
CA TYR A 136 -12.41 -2.54 -1.12
C TYR A 136 -11.04 -2.73 -0.47
N VAL A 137 -10.16 -1.75 -0.66
CA VAL A 137 -8.80 -1.69 -0.10
C VAL A 137 -8.54 -0.37 0.63
N GLY A 138 -7.59 -0.37 1.57
CA GLY A 138 -7.15 0.85 2.25
C GLY A 138 -6.38 1.80 1.34
N ILE A 139 -6.11 3.02 1.83
CA ILE A 139 -5.45 4.07 1.03
C ILE A 139 -4.05 3.69 0.53
N GLU A 140 -3.26 2.97 1.32
CA GLU A 140 -1.90 2.56 0.96
C GLU A 140 -1.90 1.56 -0.20
N ASP A 141 -2.76 0.55 -0.11
CA ASP A 141 -2.97 -0.44 -1.17
C ASP A 141 -3.54 0.23 -2.42
N ALA A 142 -4.50 1.14 -2.28
CA ALA A 142 -5.09 1.86 -3.41
C ALA A 142 -4.04 2.67 -4.19
N VAL A 143 -3.16 3.40 -3.48
CA VAL A 143 -2.04 4.17 -4.06
C VAL A 143 -1.07 3.26 -4.83
N THR A 144 -0.74 2.11 -4.25
CA THR A 144 0.12 1.11 -4.90
C THR A 144 -0.55 0.53 -6.14
N MET A 145 -1.80 0.09 -6.04
CA MET A 145 -2.55 -0.55 -7.11
C MET A 145 -2.76 0.38 -8.31
N ILE A 146 -3.13 1.64 -8.05
CA ILE A 146 -3.38 2.60 -9.12
C ILE A 146 -2.07 3.20 -9.69
N GLY A 147 -0.96 3.13 -8.96
CA GLY A 147 0.33 3.69 -9.38
C GLY A 147 0.37 5.23 -9.37
N MET A 148 -0.43 5.86 -8.52
CA MET A 148 -0.59 7.31 -8.38
C MET A 148 -0.30 7.74 -6.95
N PRO A 149 0.38 8.88 -6.71
CA PRO A 149 0.60 9.39 -5.34
C PRO A 149 -0.72 9.61 -4.60
N GLN A 150 -0.71 9.54 -3.26
CA GLN A 150 -1.90 9.71 -2.42
C GLN A 150 -2.67 11.01 -2.70
N GLN A 151 -1.98 12.13 -2.93
CA GLN A 151 -2.63 13.38 -3.33
C GLN A 151 -3.39 13.24 -4.65
N GLY A 152 -2.78 12.55 -5.62
CA GLY A 152 -3.43 12.25 -6.89
C GLY A 152 -4.66 11.38 -6.71
N LEU A 153 -4.56 10.31 -5.92
CA LEU A 153 -5.70 9.45 -5.62
C LEU A 153 -6.85 10.24 -4.98
N ASN A 154 -6.55 11.11 -4.00
CA ASN A 154 -7.54 11.97 -3.36
C ASN A 154 -8.23 12.93 -4.34
N ASN A 155 -7.49 13.45 -5.31
CA ASN A 155 -8.05 14.32 -6.34
C ASN A 155 -8.88 13.51 -7.34
N LEU A 156 -8.43 12.32 -7.74
CA LEU A 156 -9.14 11.45 -8.66
C LEU A 156 -10.53 11.05 -8.14
N VAL A 157 -10.67 10.82 -6.84
CA VAL A 157 -11.96 10.56 -6.18
C VAL A 157 -12.96 11.73 -6.34
N ARG A 158 -12.45 12.95 -6.53
CA ARG A 158 -13.27 14.16 -6.72
C ARG A 158 -13.52 14.46 -8.19
N MET A 159 -12.89 13.72 -9.10
CA MET A 159 -13.04 13.90 -10.54
C MET A 159 -14.12 12.97 -11.08
N CYS A 160 -14.84 13.47 -12.10
CA CYS A 160 -15.82 12.70 -12.84
C CYS A 160 -15.32 12.39 -14.25
N LYS A 161 -15.79 11.26 -14.79
CA LYS A 161 -15.79 10.94 -16.20
C LYS A 161 -16.68 11.97 -16.97
N PRO A 162 -16.55 12.06 -18.31
CA PRO A 162 -17.38 12.93 -19.14
C PRO A 162 -18.89 12.68 -19.04
N ASP A 163 -19.30 11.46 -18.68
CA ASP A 163 -20.70 11.10 -18.44
C ASP A 163 -21.21 11.55 -17.05
N GLY A 164 -20.35 12.19 -16.24
CA GLY A 164 -20.67 12.66 -14.90
C GLY A 164 -20.47 11.62 -13.79
N SER A 165 -20.19 10.36 -14.11
CA SER A 165 -19.89 9.33 -13.12
C SER A 165 -18.50 9.54 -12.49
N PRO A 166 -18.28 9.17 -11.22
CA PRO A 166 -16.95 9.31 -10.60
C PRO A 166 -15.95 8.32 -11.20
N TYR A 167 -14.66 8.67 -11.21
CA TYR A 167 -13.60 7.70 -11.55
C TYR A 167 -13.41 6.64 -10.47
N LEU A 168 -13.57 7.03 -9.20
CA LEU A 168 -13.43 6.15 -8.03
C LEU A 168 -14.46 6.54 -6.97
N VAL A 169 -15.04 5.55 -6.32
CA VAL A 169 -15.89 5.68 -5.14
C VAL A 169 -15.07 5.35 -3.90
N GLU A 170 -15.12 6.26 -2.93
CA GLU A 170 -14.60 6.02 -1.59
C GLU A 170 -15.71 5.64 -0.61
N LEU A 171 -15.43 4.68 0.24
CA LEU A 171 -16.27 4.32 1.37
C LEU A 171 -15.58 4.79 2.65
N SER A 172 -16.29 5.57 3.47
CA SER A 172 -15.84 5.94 4.81
C SER A 172 -16.48 5.02 5.83
N VAL A 173 -15.68 4.17 6.46
CA VAL A 173 -16.12 3.28 7.55
C VAL A 173 -15.50 3.72 8.86
N LYS A 174 -16.22 3.58 9.97
CA LYS A 174 -15.59 3.71 11.28
C LYS A 174 -14.81 2.44 11.55
N ASN A 175 -13.54 2.58 11.86
CA ASN A 175 -12.75 1.49 12.37
C ASN A 175 -13.20 1.13 13.80
N ALA A 176 -12.65 0.07 14.35
CA ALA A 176 -13.11 -0.42 15.64
C ALA A 176 -12.78 0.51 16.82
N LYS A 177 -11.84 1.46 16.63
CA LYS A 177 -11.57 2.58 17.56
C LYS A 177 -12.49 3.79 17.30
N GLY A 178 -13.52 3.65 16.47
CA GLY A 178 -14.47 4.70 16.11
C GLY A 178 -13.92 5.76 15.14
N LYS A 179 -12.68 5.64 14.68
CA LYS A 179 -12.02 6.60 13.78
C LYS A 179 -12.42 6.31 12.33
N PRO A 180 -12.73 7.34 11.51
CA PRO A 180 -13.03 7.13 10.11
C PRO A 180 -11.80 6.62 9.35
N VAL A 181 -11.98 5.56 8.58
CA VAL A 181 -11.01 4.96 7.66
C VAL A 181 -11.63 4.96 6.27
N ARG A 182 -10.83 5.36 5.29
CA ARG A 182 -11.23 5.45 3.88
C ARG A 182 -10.83 4.16 3.17
N LEU A 183 -11.80 3.56 2.49
CA LEU A 183 -11.65 2.38 1.67
C LEU A 183 -11.99 2.70 0.21
N PHE A 184 -11.33 2.05 -0.74
CA PHE A 184 -11.43 2.31 -2.18
C PHE A 184 -11.75 1.03 -2.94
N SER A 185 -12.65 1.12 -3.91
CA SER A 185 -13.07 -0.05 -4.72
C SER A 185 -11.89 -0.56 -5.56
N MET A 186 -11.54 -1.84 -5.37
CA MET A 186 -10.53 -2.51 -6.20
C MET A 186 -10.94 -2.56 -7.67
N ASN A 187 -12.22 -2.87 -7.93
CA ASN A 187 -12.74 -3.00 -9.29
C ASN A 187 -12.62 -1.70 -10.06
N GLU A 188 -12.88 -0.55 -9.43
CA GLU A 188 -12.77 0.75 -10.08
C GLU A 188 -11.31 1.18 -10.25
N ILE A 189 -10.43 0.84 -9.31
CA ILE A 189 -8.98 1.04 -9.49
C ILE A 189 -8.47 0.25 -10.71
N HIS A 190 -8.91 -1.02 -10.85
CA HIS A 190 -8.59 -1.85 -12.00
C HIS A 190 -9.16 -1.27 -13.29
N ALA A 191 -10.46 -0.92 -13.31
CA ALA A 191 -11.09 -0.28 -14.45
C ALA A 191 -10.39 1.02 -14.86
N PHE A 192 -9.98 1.84 -13.90
CA PHE A 192 -9.20 3.06 -14.19
C PHE A 192 -7.88 2.73 -14.90
N ARG A 193 -7.15 1.68 -14.49
CA ARG A 193 -5.88 1.25 -15.10
C ARG A 193 -6.04 0.55 -16.44
N GLU A 194 -7.19 -0.05 -16.68
CA GLU A 194 -7.58 -0.59 -17.98
C GLU A 194 -7.93 0.54 -18.95
N GLU A 195 -8.75 1.51 -18.53
CA GLU A 195 -9.20 2.63 -19.34
C GLU A 195 -8.10 3.70 -19.55
N HIS A 196 -7.16 3.84 -18.61
CA HIS A 196 -6.16 4.91 -18.60
C HIS A 196 -4.73 4.41 -18.45
N ILE A 197 -3.80 5.20 -18.98
CA ILE A 197 -2.37 4.92 -18.93
C ILE A 197 -1.59 6.20 -18.62
N SER A 198 -0.52 6.08 -17.84
CA SER A 198 0.30 7.23 -17.49
C SER A 198 1.27 7.60 -18.63
N LEU A 199 1.61 8.89 -18.77
CA LEU A 199 2.60 9.35 -19.75
C LEU A 199 3.92 8.58 -19.65
N LYS A 200 4.32 8.22 -18.43
CA LYS A 200 5.54 7.45 -18.18
C LYS A 200 5.43 6.07 -18.85
N ASP A 201 4.32 5.37 -18.62
CA ASP A 201 4.11 4.02 -19.15
C ASP A 201 3.98 4.04 -20.69
N ILE A 202 3.31 5.06 -21.26
CA ILE A 202 3.26 5.26 -22.73
C ILE A 202 4.68 5.46 -23.29
N ALA A 203 5.45 6.37 -22.68
CA ALA A 203 6.80 6.69 -23.13
C ALA A 203 7.73 5.47 -23.06
N GLU A 204 7.61 4.67 -22.01
CA GLU A 204 8.36 3.43 -21.82
C GLU A 204 7.99 2.38 -22.88
N ALA A 205 6.69 2.17 -23.13
CA ALA A 205 6.21 1.23 -24.15
C ALA A 205 6.69 1.59 -25.58
N GLU A 206 6.75 2.88 -25.91
CA GLU A 206 7.20 3.34 -27.23
C GLU A 206 8.71 3.68 -27.29
N THR A 207 9.47 3.41 -26.22
CA THR A 207 10.92 3.70 -26.15
C THR A 207 11.27 5.18 -26.40
N PHE A 208 10.48 6.10 -25.86
CA PHE A 208 10.74 7.54 -25.86
C PHE A 208 10.98 8.07 -24.46
N SER A 209 11.65 9.23 -24.36
CA SER A 209 11.65 9.99 -23.10
C SER A 209 10.25 10.56 -22.83
N PRO A 210 9.82 10.71 -21.56
CA PRO A 210 8.51 11.29 -21.23
C PRO A 210 8.30 12.69 -21.83
N LYS A 211 9.36 13.50 -21.97
CA LYS A 211 9.30 14.83 -22.60
C LYS A 211 8.98 14.72 -24.09
N VAL A 212 9.67 13.83 -24.81
CA VAL A 212 9.42 13.61 -26.25
C VAL A 212 8.02 13.03 -26.46
N MET A 213 7.62 12.07 -25.63
CA MET A 213 6.27 11.51 -25.70
C MET A 213 5.19 12.57 -25.49
N LYS A 214 5.34 13.44 -24.48
CA LYS A 214 4.44 14.57 -24.25
C LYS A 214 4.30 15.44 -25.51
N MET A 215 5.41 15.83 -26.13
CA MET A 215 5.39 16.64 -27.36
C MET A 215 4.66 15.94 -28.50
N LYS A 216 4.80 14.62 -28.65
CA LYS A 216 4.08 13.84 -29.66
C LYS A 216 2.57 13.81 -29.40
N LEU A 217 2.16 13.54 -28.15
CA LEU A 217 0.75 13.51 -27.79
C LEU A 217 0.10 14.90 -27.94
N ASP A 218 0.82 15.96 -27.56
CA ASP A 218 0.36 17.35 -27.75
C ASP A 218 0.26 17.70 -29.24
N GLY A 219 1.19 17.24 -30.07
CA GLY A 219 1.14 17.40 -31.53
C GLY A 219 -0.03 16.65 -32.19
N ARG A 220 -0.57 15.62 -31.53
CA ARG A 220 -1.80 14.92 -31.93
C ARG A 220 -3.06 15.55 -31.33
N GLY A 221 -2.94 16.62 -30.53
CA GLY A 221 -4.07 17.26 -29.86
C GLY A 221 -4.66 16.45 -28.69
N LEU A 222 -3.94 15.43 -28.18
CA LEU A 222 -4.45 14.57 -27.11
C LEU A 222 -4.33 15.25 -25.76
N LEU A 223 -5.46 15.35 -25.06
CA LEU A 223 -5.55 15.98 -23.74
C LEU A 223 -5.42 14.94 -22.63
N PRO A 224 -4.69 15.24 -21.54
CA PRO A 224 -4.66 14.38 -20.37
C PRO A 224 -6.00 14.45 -19.60
N VAL A 225 -6.31 13.40 -18.84
CA VAL A 225 -7.49 13.31 -17.94
C VAL A 225 -7.54 14.48 -16.95
N GLY A 226 -6.38 14.94 -16.51
CA GLY A 226 -6.23 16.07 -15.61
C GLY A 226 -4.80 16.60 -15.62
N PRO A 227 -4.58 17.78 -15.04
CA PRO A 227 -3.27 18.38 -15.00
C PRO A 227 -2.32 17.59 -14.08
N LYS A 228 -1.01 17.65 -14.39
CA LYS A 228 0.02 16.90 -13.66
C LYS A 228 0.03 17.22 -12.16
N TYR A 229 -0.24 18.47 -11.77
CA TYR A 229 -0.20 18.88 -10.37
C TYR A 229 -1.37 18.31 -9.56
N GLU A 230 -2.48 17.92 -10.20
CA GLU A 230 -3.62 17.29 -9.51
C GLU A 230 -3.37 15.80 -9.32
N LEU A 231 -2.95 15.09 -10.35
CA LEU A 231 -2.81 13.63 -10.31
C LEU A 231 -1.37 13.15 -10.00
N GLY A 232 -0.43 14.08 -9.79
CA GLY A 232 1.01 13.83 -9.62
C GLY A 232 1.73 13.38 -10.90
N ARG A 233 0.99 12.81 -11.86
CA ARG A 233 1.44 12.36 -13.18
C ARG A 233 0.39 12.73 -14.22
N LEU A 234 0.80 12.74 -15.48
CA LEU A 234 -0.15 12.88 -16.58
C LEU A 234 -0.71 11.50 -16.92
N TRP A 235 -2.03 11.44 -17.06
CA TRP A 235 -2.79 10.26 -17.41
C TRP A 235 -3.60 10.54 -18.67
N TYR A 236 -3.67 9.57 -19.56
CA TYR A 236 -4.38 9.64 -20.82
C TYR A 236 -5.34 8.46 -20.91
N ARG A 237 -6.46 8.65 -21.59
CA ARG A 237 -7.34 7.53 -21.92
C ARG A 237 -6.68 6.69 -23.00
N ARG A 238 -6.81 5.37 -22.91
CA ARG A 238 -6.24 4.48 -23.91
C ARG A 238 -6.96 4.59 -25.25
N GLU A 239 -8.27 4.82 -25.24
CA GLU A 239 -9.07 5.02 -26.46
C GLU A 239 -8.54 6.17 -27.33
N ASP A 240 -8.10 7.25 -26.68
CA ASP A 240 -7.51 8.42 -27.34
C ASP A 240 -6.17 8.10 -28.04
N LEU A 241 -5.47 7.05 -27.62
CA LEU A 241 -4.16 6.65 -28.17
C LEU A 241 -4.27 5.76 -29.41
N VAL A 242 -5.41 5.07 -29.59
CA VAL A 242 -5.64 4.12 -30.69
C VAL A 242 -6.16 4.81 -31.95
N SER A 243 -6.63 6.04 -31.82
CA SER A 243 -7.16 6.83 -32.94
C SER A 243 -6.02 7.27 -33.87
N ASN A 244 -5.84 6.51 -34.96
CA ASN A 244 -5.00 6.81 -36.11
C ASN A 244 -5.75 6.40 -37.38
#